data_AF-A0A9P0FD42-F1
#
_entry.id   AF-A0A9P0FD42-F1
#
_cell.length_a   1.000
_cell.length_b   1.000
_cell.length_c   1.000
_cell.angle_alpha   90.00
_cell.angle_beta   90.00
_cell.angle_gamma   90.00
#
_symmetry.space_group_name_H-M   'P 1'
#
loop_
_entity.id
_entity.type
_entity.pdbx_description
1 polymer ?
#
loop_
_entity_poly.entity_id
_entity_poly.type
_entity_poly.pdbx_seq_one_letter_code
_entity_poly.pdbx_strand_id
1 'polypeptide(L)'
;MFVVAANTTKQKLLEECRYGKGAWSECDPKTNQRSRTLTLKKGNQTTCESTKTIQKKCKKVRSSNFKYRHTAVSTYKGSHQCRETWCSGTHPKPKTT
;
A
#
# COMPACT_ATOMS: atom_id res chain seq x y z
N MET A 1 6.59 -52.12 16.22
CA MET A 1 5.99 -50.78 16.42
C MET A 1 6.44 -49.91 15.26
N PHE A 2 5.65 -49.80 14.19
CA PHE A 2 6.01 -49.02 13.00
C PHE A 2 5.26 -47.68 13.02
N VAL A 3 6.04 -46.63 12.82
CA VAL A 3 5.67 -45.22 12.86
C VAL A 3 4.55 -44.86 11.87
N VAL A 4 3.56 -44.10 12.33
CA VAL A 4 2.51 -43.52 11.48
C VAL A 4 3.10 -42.34 10.72
N ALA A 5 3.35 -42.49 9.43
CA ALA A 5 3.68 -41.38 8.54
C ALA A 5 2.39 -40.60 8.20
N ALA A 6 2.13 -39.51 8.93
CA ALA A 6 0.97 -38.67 8.68
C ALA A 6 1.24 -37.63 7.57
N ASN A 7 0.64 -37.87 6.40
CA ASN A 7 0.16 -36.95 5.36
C ASN A 7 0.89 -35.61 5.09
N THR A 8 1.67 -35.63 4.01
CA THR A 8 2.48 -34.58 3.39
C THR A 8 1.69 -33.54 2.57
N THR A 9 0.77 -32.76 3.18
CA THR A 9 0.32 -31.50 2.55
C THR A 9 -0.29 -30.47 3.51
N LYS A 10 -1.05 -30.91 4.52
CA LYS A 10 -1.65 -29.99 5.51
C LYS A 10 -0.63 -29.41 6.49
N GLN A 11 0.35 -30.19 6.94
CA GLN A 11 1.36 -29.73 7.90
C GLN A 11 2.38 -28.77 7.27
N LYS A 12 2.85 -29.06 6.05
CA LYS A 12 3.80 -28.19 5.32
C LYS A 12 3.26 -26.78 5.06
N LEU A 13 1.94 -26.60 5.06
CA LEU A 13 1.28 -25.32 4.87
C LEU A 13 1.23 -24.43 6.13
N LEU A 14 1.46 -24.99 7.33
CA LEU A 14 1.55 -24.25 8.59
C LEU A 14 3.00 -23.83 8.89
N GLU A 15 3.99 -24.52 8.31
CA GLU A 15 5.42 -24.21 8.50
C GLU A 15 5.86 -22.94 7.73
N GLU A 16 5.27 -22.65 6.57
CA GLU A 16 5.60 -21.45 5.78
C GLU A 16 4.79 -20.22 6.24
N CYS A 17 5.47 -19.22 6.80
CA CYS A 17 4.84 -17.98 7.25
C CYS A 17 4.38 -17.10 6.07
N ARG A 18 3.07 -17.02 5.83
CA ARG A 18 2.48 -16.13 4.83
C ARG A 18 1.97 -14.85 5.48
N TYR A 19 2.49 -13.71 5.02
CA TYR A 19 2.14 -12.39 5.52
C TYR A 19 1.33 -11.56 4.54
N GLY A 20 0.31 -10.88 5.05
CA GLY A 20 -0.36 -9.76 4.40
C GLY A 20 0.52 -8.52 4.41
N LYS A 21 0.48 -7.74 3.33
CA LYS A 21 1.26 -6.51 3.19
C LYS A 21 0.36 -5.31 3.46
N GLY A 22 0.65 -4.53 4.50
CA GLY A 22 0.02 -3.24 4.74
C GLY A 22 0.47 -2.16 3.75
N ALA A 23 -0.09 -0.96 3.92
CA ALA A 23 0.32 0.23 3.19
C ALA A 23 1.76 0.63 3.54
N TRP A 24 2.49 1.19 2.58
CA TRP A 24 3.75 1.85 2.87
C TRP A 24 3.49 3.19 3.56
N SER A 25 4.28 3.49 4.58
CA SER A 25 4.38 4.84 5.12
C SER A 25 4.86 5.79 4.02
N GLU A 26 4.67 7.08 4.28
CA GLU A 26 5.37 8.13 3.54
C GLU A 26 6.88 7.97 3.69
N CYS A 27 7.61 8.59 2.76
CA CYS A 27 9.06 8.62 2.83
C CYS A 27 9.50 9.59 3.92
N ASP A 28 10.28 9.12 4.88
CA ASP A 28 10.96 10.00 5.83
C ASP A 28 12.10 10.73 5.10
N PRO A 29 12.07 12.08 4.99
CA PRO A 29 13.08 12.84 4.28
C PRO A 29 14.45 12.82 4.99
N LYS A 30 14.50 12.56 6.30
CA LYS A 30 15.75 12.54 7.08
C LYS A 30 16.52 11.26 6.82
N THR A 31 15.83 10.13 6.79
CA THR A 31 16.45 8.80 6.66
C THR A 31 16.40 8.24 5.23
N ASN A 32 15.62 8.85 4.34
CA ASN A 32 15.29 8.35 3.01
C ASN A 32 14.69 6.92 3.04
N GLN A 33 13.89 6.63 4.06
CA GLN A 33 13.28 5.32 4.27
C GLN A 33 11.76 5.40 4.41
N ARG A 34 11.09 4.30 4.08
CA ARG A 34 9.68 4.07 4.36
C ARG A 34 9.50 2.70 4.98
N SER A 35 8.53 2.58 5.86
CA SER A 35 8.22 1.34 6.56
C SER A 35 6.83 0.83 6.18
N ARG A 36 6.59 -0.46 6.38
CA ARG A 36 5.24 -1.00 6.41
C ARG A 36 5.14 -2.19 7.34
N THR A 37 3.93 -2.41 7.81
CA THR A 37 3.57 -3.53 8.65
C THR A 37 3.14 -4.72 7.80
N LEU A 38 3.61 -5.91 8.18
CA LEU A 38 3.23 -7.21 7.66
C LEU A 38 2.46 -7.95 8.74
N THR A 39 1.27 -8.45 8.42
CA THR A 39 0.41 -9.17 9.38
C THR A 39 0.33 -10.64 8.98
N LEU A 40 0.53 -11.55 9.92
CA LEU A 40 0.47 -12.99 9.67
C LEU A 40 -0.92 -13.39 9.21
N LYS A 41 -1.00 -14.05 8.04
CA LYS A 41 -2.26 -14.59 7.48
C LYS A 41 -2.35 -16.09 7.64
N LYS A 42 -1.22 -16.79 7.53
CA LYS A 42 -1.13 -18.24 7.64
C LYS A 42 0.27 -18.62 8.14
N GLY A 43 0.34 -19.55 9.07
CA GLY A 43 1.59 -20.02 9.65
C GLY A 43 1.38 -20.43 11.10
N ASN A 44 2.35 -21.13 11.68
CA ASN A 44 2.35 -21.50 13.07
C ASN A 44 2.62 -20.25 13.93
N GLN A 45 1.75 -19.91 14.89
CA GLN A 45 1.92 -18.72 15.74
C GLN A 45 3.15 -18.81 16.67
N THR A 46 3.66 -20.02 16.91
CA THR A 46 4.85 -20.25 17.75
C THR A 46 6.15 -19.99 16.99
N THR A 47 6.16 -20.14 15.65
CA THR A 47 7.36 -19.94 14.81
C THR A 47 7.29 -18.67 13.97
N CYS A 48 6.07 -18.22 13.62
CA CYS A 48 5.81 -17.03 12.85
C CYS A 48 5.34 -15.90 13.76
N GLU A 49 6.08 -14.80 13.82
CA GLU A 49 5.60 -13.60 14.52
C GLU A 49 4.29 -13.11 13.91
N SER A 50 3.37 -12.66 14.77
CA SER A 50 2.04 -12.17 14.36
C SER A 50 2.13 -10.93 13.47
N THR A 51 3.09 -10.05 13.75
CA THR A 51 3.29 -8.79 13.03
C THR A 51 4.78 -8.53 12.85
N LYS A 52 5.18 -8.13 11.64
CA LYS A 52 6.57 -7.74 11.31
C LYS A 52 6.61 -6.37 10.65
N THR A 53 7.64 -5.57 10.93
CA THR A 53 7.86 -4.30 10.22
C THR A 53 8.98 -4.46 9.22
N ILE A 54 8.76 -4.04 7.97
CA ILE A 54 9.83 -3.97 6.97
C ILE A 54 10.10 -2.54 6.59
N GLN A 55 11.37 -2.22 6.39
CA GLN A 55 11.82 -0.90 5.94
C GLN A 55 12.49 -1.02 4.57
N LYS A 56 12.29 -0.02 3.72
CA LYS A 56 12.95 0.09 2.42
C LYS A 56 13.35 1.53 2.17
N LYS A 57 14.46 1.71 1.46
CA LYS A 57 14.85 3.01 0.91
C LYS A 57 13.76 3.55 -0.01
N CYS A 58 13.54 4.86 0.06
CA CYS A 58 12.62 5.53 -0.82
C CYS A 58 13.11 5.40 -2.26
N LYS A 59 12.16 5.23 -3.19
CA LYS A 59 12.51 5.28 -4.61
C LYS A 59 12.81 6.74 -4.94
N LYS A 60 14.02 7.01 -5.44
CA LYS A 60 14.31 8.29 -6.11
C LYS A 60 13.37 8.38 -7.30
N VAL A 61 12.50 9.38 -7.31
CA VAL A 61 11.60 9.62 -8.44
C VAL A 61 12.50 10.00 -9.62
N ARG A 62 12.70 9.08 -10.57
CA ARG A 62 13.17 9.48 -11.90
C ARG A 62 11.92 9.96 -12.63
N SER A 63 11.90 11.23 -12.99
CA SER A 63 10.80 11.88 -13.71
C SER A 63 10.67 11.29 -15.12
N SER A 64 10.13 10.08 -15.24
CA SER A 64 9.79 9.48 -16.53
C SER A 64 8.66 8.46 -16.41
N ASN A 65 7.59 8.84 -15.69
CA ASN A 65 6.18 8.51 -15.95
C ASN A 65 5.34 8.81 -14.69
N PHE A 66 5.18 10.09 -14.37
CA PHE A 66 4.13 10.51 -13.46
C PHE A 66 2.80 10.50 -14.22
N LYS A 67 2.24 9.30 -14.47
CA LYS A 67 0.80 9.19 -14.65
C LYS A 67 0.20 9.51 -13.29
N TYR A 68 -0.18 10.77 -13.10
CA TYR A 68 -1.03 11.23 -12.01
C TYR A 68 -2.23 10.29 -11.93
N ARG A 69 -2.18 9.30 -11.03
CA ARG A 69 -3.38 8.58 -10.61
C ARG A 69 -4.01 9.45 -9.54
N HIS A 70 -4.66 10.54 -9.95
CA HIS A 70 -5.64 11.20 -9.11
C HIS A 70 -6.74 10.16 -8.84
N THR A 71 -6.65 9.44 -7.72
CA THR A 71 -7.89 9.01 -7.05
C THR A 71 -8.52 10.29 -6.56
N ALA A 72 -9.38 10.87 -7.39
CA ALA A 72 -10.30 11.90 -6.96
C ALA A 72 -11.04 11.34 -5.75
N VAL A 73 -10.68 11.82 -4.56
CA VAL A 73 -11.53 11.67 -3.38
C VAL A 73 -12.74 12.52 -3.69
N SER A 74 -13.75 11.86 -4.27
CA SER A 74 -15.05 12.45 -4.53
C SER A 74 -15.73 12.66 -3.19
N THR A 75 -15.47 13.79 -2.56
CA THR A 75 -16.44 14.41 -1.66
C THR A 75 -17.15 15.49 -2.47
N TYR A 76 -17.99 15.05 -3.40
CA TYR A 76 -18.97 15.90 -4.05
C TYR A 76 -20.04 16.27 -3.02
N LYS A 77 -19.99 17.51 -2.53
CA LYS A 77 -21.17 18.19 -2.03
C LYS A 77 -21.23 19.54 -2.74
N GLY A 78 -21.81 19.51 -3.94
CA GLY A 78 -21.96 20.68 -4.79
C GLY A 78 -22.22 20.25 -6.22
N SER A 79 -23.46 20.42 -6.67
CA SER A 79 -23.93 20.19 -8.02
C SER A 79 -23.02 20.82 -9.09
N HIS A 80 -22.34 20.00 -9.88
CA HIS A 80 -21.82 20.46 -11.16
C HIS A 80 -22.41 19.60 -12.27
N GLN A 81 -23.21 20.24 -13.11
CA GLN A 81 -23.58 19.71 -14.41
C GLN A 81 -22.55 20.24 -15.41
N CYS A 82 -21.44 19.52 -15.60
CA CYS A 82 -20.55 19.75 -16.73
C CYS A 82 -20.88 18.71 -17.80
N ARG A 83 -21.58 19.13 -18.85
CA ARG A 83 -21.72 18.33 -20.08
C ARG A 83 -20.63 18.72 -21.06
N GLU A 84 -20.13 17.70 -21.73
CA GLU A 84 -18.93 17.66 -22.54
C GLU A 84 -18.95 18.74 -23.63
N THR A 85 -17.96 19.64 -23.62
CA THR A 85 -17.03 19.87 -24.76
C THR A 85 -16.21 21.15 -24.67
N TRP A 86 -16.37 22.05 -23.69
CA TRP A 86 -15.42 23.15 -23.50
C TRP A 86 -15.66 23.89 -22.16
N CYS A 87 -14.61 24.13 -21.37
CA CYS A 87 -14.64 25.10 -20.27
C CYS A 87 -13.66 26.22 -20.59
N SER A 88 -14.11 27.26 -21.29
CA SER A 88 -13.39 28.54 -21.34
C SER A 88 -13.72 29.31 -20.07
N GLY A 89 -12.76 29.44 -19.17
CA GLY A 89 -12.89 30.24 -17.97
C GLY A 89 -11.56 30.90 -17.65
N THR A 90 -11.55 32.23 -17.65
CA THR A 90 -10.39 33.05 -17.24
C THR A 90 -10.01 32.75 -15.80
N HIS A 91 -8.76 32.38 -15.54
CA HIS A 91 -8.21 32.28 -14.19
C HIS A 91 -8.33 33.64 -13.47
N PRO A 92 -9.01 33.76 -12.32
CA PRO A 92 -8.83 34.92 -11.46
C PRO A 92 -7.43 34.88 -10.84
N LYS A 93 -6.66 35.98 -10.99
CA LYS A 93 -5.37 36.14 -10.31
C LYS A 93 -5.57 36.11 -8.78
N PRO A 94 -4.67 35.49 -8.01
CA PRO A 94 -4.73 35.54 -6.55
C PRO A 94 -4.52 36.98 -6.08
N LYS A 95 -5.43 37.49 -5.25
CA LYS A 95 -5.21 38.72 -4.49
C LYS A 95 -4.22 38.40 -3.36
N THR A 96 -3.02 38.94 -3.46
CA THR A 96 -2.11 39.10 -2.32
C THR A 96 -2.69 40.17 -1.39
N THR A 97 -2.97 39.78 -0.16
CA THR A 97 -3.10 40.70 0.98
C THR A 97 -1.72 40.84 1.61
#